data_AF-A0A2W4LCK0-F1
#
_entry.id   AF-A0A2W4LCK0-F1
#
_cell.length_a   1.000
_cell.length_b   1.000
_cell.length_c   1.000
_cell.angle_alpha   90.00
_cell.angle_beta   90.00
_cell.angle_gamma   90.00
#
_symmetry.space_group_name_H-M   'P 1'
#
loop_
_entity.id
_entity.type
_entity.pdbx_description
1 polymer ?
#
loop_
_entity_poly.entity_id
_entity_poly.type
_entity_poly.pdbx_seq_one_letter_code
_entity_poly.pdbx_strand_id
1 'polypeptide(L)'
;MSFAVRLRKSWLLWSLVVGATTVLLLTTALAKVASAHGAVIDPPTRNYGCLERWRNNHMAPEMRTEDPMCYEAYRVNPNAMWNWNAVFRENVRGNHQAAIPDGTLCSAGNTDGGRYDFLDTPGPWIAKPVNNSFTLRLFDQASHGADYIWVYVTKQGFDPLTQRLRWSDLERVAVVGNTPASQWRREVDGVSIDIPVNAPGRTGRHMVYTIWQASHMDQSYYLCSDVIFPGGSEPTVPPTTPPTVPPTTPPTTPPTVPPTTPPTTPSPGQPVGGCVASYRITASWSGGFQGEVTVTAGNVALNGWAVNMTFPDGQRITQAWNAEISVEGSTVTARNASYNGQLSAGASTTFGFLASGSAGTPAVSCRAL
;
A
#
# COMPACT_ATOMS: atom_id res chain seq x y z
N MET A 1 22.29 -56.04 -47.69
CA MET A 1 20.92 -55.63 -47.32
C MET A 1 20.66 -56.10 -45.90
N SER A 2 20.15 -55.37 -44.93
CA SER A 2 20.19 -53.94 -44.59
C SER A 2 19.79 -53.88 -43.11
N PHE A 3 20.46 -52.99 -42.39
CA PHE A 3 20.18 -52.45 -41.07
C PHE A 3 18.69 -52.37 -40.69
N ALA A 4 18.21 -53.09 -39.66
CA ALA A 4 16.90 -52.80 -39.04
C ALA A 4 16.67 -53.44 -37.65
N VAL A 5 17.63 -53.49 -36.73
CA VAL A 5 17.33 -53.89 -35.33
C VAL A 5 18.14 -53.06 -34.34
N ARG A 6 17.81 -51.77 -34.18
CA ARG A 6 18.40 -50.94 -33.10
C ARG A 6 17.57 -49.71 -32.68
N LEU A 7 16.24 -49.73 -32.83
CA LEU A 7 15.41 -48.53 -32.58
C LEU A 7 14.15 -48.74 -31.72
N ARG A 8 14.15 -49.69 -30.78
CA ARG A 8 13.00 -49.87 -29.85
C ARG A 8 13.29 -49.75 -28.36
N LYS A 9 14.54 -49.50 -27.94
CA LYS A 9 14.91 -49.47 -26.51
C LYS A 9 15.17 -48.08 -25.92
N SER A 10 15.15 -47.01 -26.72
CA SER A 10 15.43 -45.64 -26.27
C SER A 10 14.20 -44.81 -25.89
N TRP A 11 12.99 -45.28 -26.20
CA TRP A 11 11.76 -44.48 -26.02
C TRP A 11 11.13 -44.57 -24.63
N LEU A 12 11.51 -45.57 -23.82
CA LEU A 12 10.96 -45.78 -22.46
C LEU A 12 11.74 -45.03 -21.36
N LEU A 13 12.98 -44.60 -21.63
CA LEU A 13 13.79 -43.85 -20.68
C LEU A 13 13.60 -42.32 -20.77
N TRP A 14 13.03 -41.82 -21.88
CA TRP A 14 12.70 -40.40 -22.03
C TRP A 14 11.36 -40.01 -21.39
N SER A 15 10.45 -40.96 -21.20
CA SER A 15 9.13 -40.69 -20.60
C SER A 15 9.19 -40.42 -19.10
N LEU A 16 10.17 -40.99 -18.40
CA LEU A 16 10.35 -40.85 -16.94
C LEU A 16 11.06 -39.54 -16.55
N VAL A 17 11.95 -39.02 -17.38
CA VAL A 17 12.68 -37.76 -17.11
C VAL A 17 11.81 -36.53 -17.38
N VAL A 18 10.93 -36.59 -18.38
CA VAL A 18 9.95 -35.52 -18.68
C VAL A 18 8.82 -35.48 -17.65
N GLY A 19 8.40 -36.63 -17.10
CA GLY A 19 7.39 -36.69 -16.04
C GLY A 19 7.86 -36.11 -14.69
N ALA A 20 9.12 -36.36 -14.30
CA ALA A 20 9.67 -35.84 -13.05
C ALA A 20 9.95 -34.32 -13.10
N THR A 21 10.30 -33.78 -14.27
CA THR A 21 10.53 -32.34 -14.46
C THR A 21 9.23 -31.55 -14.58
N THR A 22 8.18 -32.12 -15.17
CA THR A 22 6.85 -31.46 -15.21
C THR A 22 6.18 -31.42 -13.84
N VAL A 23 6.38 -32.40 -12.97
CA VAL A 23 5.85 -32.33 -11.59
C VAL A 23 6.63 -31.33 -10.73
N LEU A 24 7.95 -31.16 -10.93
CA LEU A 24 8.75 -30.21 -10.16
C LEU A 24 8.56 -28.73 -10.63
N LEU A 25 8.28 -28.51 -11.93
CA LEU A 25 7.98 -27.19 -12.47
C LEU A 25 6.54 -26.72 -12.23
N LEU A 26 5.60 -27.65 -11.96
CA LEU A 26 4.23 -27.27 -11.56
C LEU A 26 4.12 -26.85 -10.08
N THR A 27 5.08 -27.22 -9.22
CA THR A 27 5.03 -26.83 -7.80
C THR A 27 5.51 -25.41 -7.53
N THR A 28 6.28 -24.79 -8.43
CA THR A 28 6.78 -23.41 -8.26
C THR A 28 5.83 -22.33 -8.79
N ALA A 29 4.79 -22.71 -9.55
CA ALA A 29 3.82 -21.77 -10.13
C ALA A 29 2.64 -21.43 -9.19
N LEU A 30 2.64 -21.96 -7.97
CA LEU A 30 1.67 -21.62 -6.92
C LEU A 30 2.35 -20.95 -5.72
N ALA A 31 3.36 -20.12 -5.95
CA ALA A 31 3.62 -19.04 -5.02
C ALA A 31 2.49 -18.01 -5.21
N LYS A 32 1.34 -18.26 -4.56
CA LYS A 32 0.37 -17.19 -4.29
C LYS A 32 1.18 -16.06 -3.69
N VAL A 33 1.14 -14.88 -4.32
CA VAL A 33 1.50 -13.65 -3.60
C VAL A 33 0.68 -13.72 -2.33
N ALA A 34 1.34 -13.80 -1.17
CA ALA A 34 0.66 -13.82 0.10
C ALA A 34 0.01 -12.43 0.24
N SER A 35 -1.22 -12.33 -0.26
CA SER A 35 -2.10 -11.23 0.03
C SER A 35 -2.28 -11.26 1.54
N ALA A 36 -2.12 -10.12 2.17
CA ALA A 36 -2.36 -9.97 3.59
C ALA A 36 -3.71 -9.28 3.76
N HIS A 37 -4.47 -9.70 4.78
CA HIS A 37 -5.93 -9.61 4.72
C HIS A 37 -6.59 -8.98 5.94
N GLY A 38 -5.84 -8.47 6.91
CA GLY A 38 -6.46 -7.96 8.11
C GLY A 38 -5.75 -6.83 8.83
N ALA A 39 -6.51 -6.17 9.70
CA ALA A 39 -6.04 -5.16 10.62
C ALA A 39 -6.99 -5.10 11.83
N VAL A 40 -6.59 -4.35 12.86
CA VAL A 40 -7.53 -3.92 13.90
C VAL A 40 -8.35 -2.77 13.33
N ILE A 41 -9.66 -2.97 13.28
CA ILE A 41 -10.61 -1.97 12.76
C ILE A 41 -11.27 -1.16 13.86
N ASP A 42 -11.19 -1.63 15.11
CA ASP A 42 -11.67 -0.91 16.28
C ASP A 42 -10.86 -1.28 17.55
N PRO A 43 -10.16 -0.36 18.23
CA PRO A 43 -9.80 0.97 17.76
C PRO A 43 -8.91 0.87 16.51
N PRO A 44 -9.16 1.66 15.46
CA PRO A 44 -8.56 1.46 14.15
C PRO A 44 -7.03 1.61 14.20
N THR A 45 -6.30 0.79 13.43
CA THR A 45 -4.86 0.99 13.27
C THR A 45 -4.55 2.32 12.59
N ARG A 46 -3.32 2.83 12.74
CA ARG A 46 -2.88 4.09 12.11
C ARG A 46 -3.26 4.17 10.62
N ASN A 47 -2.83 3.18 9.84
CA ASN A 47 -3.07 3.15 8.40
C ASN A 47 -4.54 2.88 8.03
N TYR A 48 -5.23 1.96 8.72
CA TYR A 48 -6.65 1.70 8.48
C TYR A 48 -7.51 2.90 8.84
N GLY A 49 -7.22 3.59 9.95
CA GLY A 49 -7.91 4.81 10.34
C GLY A 49 -7.69 5.96 9.35
N CYS A 50 -6.46 6.13 8.84
CA CYS A 50 -6.20 7.07 7.75
C CYS A 50 -6.97 6.70 6.48
N LEU A 51 -7.04 5.41 6.15
CA LEU A 51 -7.83 4.94 5.02
C LEU A 51 -9.31 5.26 5.21
N GLU A 52 -9.89 4.89 6.34
CA GLU A 52 -11.31 5.07 6.62
C GLU A 52 -11.74 6.54 6.51
N ARG A 53 -10.97 7.45 7.14
CA ARG A 53 -11.28 8.88 7.14
C ARG A 53 -11.04 9.57 5.80
N TRP A 54 -9.98 9.18 5.09
CA TRP A 54 -9.47 9.97 3.97
C TRP A 54 -9.51 9.27 2.60
N ARG A 55 -9.88 7.99 2.48
CA ARG A 55 -9.89 7.26 1.20
C ARG A 55 -10.51 8.04 0.03
N ASN A 56 -11.65 8.69 0.27
CA ASN A 56 -12.40 9.37 -0.78
C ASN A 56 -11.89 10.79 -1.06
N ASN A 57 -10.98 11.31 -0.24
CA ASN A 57 -10.43 12.66 -0.37
C ASN A 57 -8.99 12.76 0.18
N HIS A 58 -8.14 11.78 -0.14
CA HIS A 58 -6.81 11.68 0.49
C HIS A 58 -5.82 12.77 0.02
N MET A 59 -6.25 13.61 -0.92
CA MET A 59 -5.51 14.79 -1.41
C MET A 59 -6.09 16.11 -0.88
N ALA A 60 -7.06 16.06 0.04
CA ALA A 60 -7.66 17.25 0.65
C ALA A 60 -6.57 18.12 1.30
N PRO A 61 -6.44 19.41 0.93
CA PRO A 61 -5.49 20.30 1.58
C PRO A 61 -5.80 20.50 3.07
N GLU A 62 -7.07 20.37 3.47
CA GLU A 62 -7.55 20.48 4.85
C GLU A 62 -6.98 19.36 5.75
N MET A 63 -6.65 18.19 5.18
CA MET A 63 -6.04 17.09 5.94
C MET A 63 -4.75 17.53 6.62
N ARG A 64 -3.99 18.45 6.02
CA ARG A 64 -2.76 18.97 6.61
C ARG A 64 -2.98 19.60 7.99
N THR A 65 -4.13 20.22 8.20
CA THR A 65 -4.49 20.87 9.47
C THR A 65 -5.35 19.98 10.36
N GLU A 66 -6.22 19.16 9.77
CA GLU A 66 -7.17 18.32 10.51
C GLU A 66 -6.57 16.98 10.98
N ASP A 67 -5.69 16.39 10.18
CA ASP A 67 -5.06 15.09 10.44
C ASP A 67 -3.63 15.06 9.86
N PRO A 68 -2.70 15.86 10.43
CA PRO A 68 -1.36 16.06 9.87
C PRO A 68 -0.57 14.76 9.74
N MET A 69 -0.82 13.78 10.62
CA MET A 69 -0.13 12.49 10.54
C MET A 69 -0.63 11.66 9.35
N CYS A 70 -1.93 11.60 9.09
CA CYS A 70 -2.42 10.96 7.87
C CYS A 70 -2.02 11.74 6.61
N TYR A 71 -1.99 13.07 6.65
CA TYR A 71 -1.53 13.90 5.53
C TYR A 71 -0.12 13.51 5.11
N GLU A 72 0.81 13.47 6.06
CA GLU A 72 2.18 13.09 5.81
C GLU A 72 2.31 11.60 5.44
N ALA A 73 1.50 10.71 6.03
CA ALA A 73 1.48 9.29 5.66
C ALA A 73 1.10 9.08 4.19
N TYR A 74 0.02 9.73 3.71
CA TYR A 74 -0.37 9.71 2.29
C TYR A 74 0.68 10.34 1.40
N ARG A 75 1.32 11.44 1.84
CA ARG A 75 2.38 12.09 1.07
C ARG A 75 3.63 11.22 0.93
N VAL A 76 3.99 10.47 1.98
CA VAL A 76 5.16 9.58 1.98
C VAL A 76 4.89 8.32 1.17
N ASN A 77 3.79 7.63 1.44
CA ASN A 77 3.44 6.42 0.70
C ASN A 77 1.94 6.11 0.81
N PRO A 78 1.12 6.45 -0.19
CA PRO A 78 -0.31 6.13 -0.19
C PRO A 78 -0.59 4.63 -0.04
N ASN A 79 0.31 3.77 -0.51
CA ASN A 79 0.13 2.32 -0.43
C ASN A 79 0.19 1.79 1.00
N ALA A 80 0.72 2.55 1.97
CA ALA A 80 0.60 2.21 3.38
C ALA A 80 -0.87 2.14 3.84
N MET A 81 -1.74 2.97 3.25
CA MET A 81 -3.17 3.01 3.52
C MET A 81 -3.95 2.13 2.55
N TRP A 82 -3.62 2.13 1.25
CA TRP A 82 -4.34 1.25 0.30
C TRP A 82 -4.14 -0.23 0.61
N ASN A 83 -2.92 -0.61 1.02
CA ASN A 83 -2.60 -1.95 1.51
C ASN A 83 -2.62 -1.97 3.04
N TRP A 84 -3.71 -1.43 3.61
CA TRP A 84 -3.93 -1.32 5.05
C TRP A 84 -3.86 -2.66 5.77
N ASN A 85 -4.26 -3.72 5.07
CA ASN A 85 -4.39 -5.09 5.54
C ASN A 85 -3.08 -5.87 5.51
N ALA A 86 -1.93 -5.22 5.25
CA ALA A 86 -0.67 -5.88 4.92
C ALA A 86 0.55 -5.48 5.76
N VAL A 87 0.34 -5.05 7.01
CA VAL A 87 1.43 -4.78 7.96
C VAL A 87 1.88 -6.10 8.62
N PHE A 88 2.51 -6.98 7.85
CA PHE A 88 2.92 -8.32 8.29
C PHE A 88 4.40 -8.61 8.06
N ARG A 89 4.90 -9.65 8.70
CA ARG A 89 6.17 -10.33 8.38
C ARG A 89 5.93 -11.82 8.28
N GLU A 90 6.79 -12.50 7.54
CA GLU A 90 6.83 -13.95 7.46
C GLU A 90 8.09 -14.50 8.11
N ASN A 91 8.05 -15.77 8.50
CA ASN A 91 9.21 -16.50 9.02
C ASN A 91 9.81 -15.90 10.31
N VAL A 92 9.00 -15.26 11.14
CA VAL A 92 9.43 -14.66 12.41
C VAL A 92 9.65 -15.73 13.49
N ARG A 93 9.01 -16.90 13.36
CA ARG A 93 9.18 -18.06 14.26
C ARG A 93 8.96 -17.70 15.73
N GLY A 94 8.01 -16.82 16.00
CA GLY A 94 7.68 -16.30 17.33
C GLY A 94 8.71 -15.34 17.95
N ASN A 95 9.85 -15.07 17.30
CA ASN A 95 10.88 -14.17 17.83
C ASN A 95 10.63 -12.71 17.39
N HIS A 96 9.48 -12.18 17.80
CA HIS A 96 9.00 -10.85 17.37
C HIS A 96 9.96 -9.71 17.73
N GLN A 97 10.55 -9.73 18.93
CA GLN A 97 11.47 -8.67 19.38
C GLN A 97 12.77 -8.63 18.57
N ALA A 98 13.28 -9.79 18.14
CA ALA A 98 14.45 -9.81 17.28
C ALA A 98 14.14 -9.35 15.85
N ALA A 99 12.93 -9.66 15.34
CA ALA A 99 12.51 -9.27 14.00
C ALA A 99 12.10 -7.79 13.88
N ILE A 100 11.75 -7.16 15.00
CA ILE A 100 11.22 -5.80 15.05
C ILE A 100 12.03 -5.00 16.08
N PRO A 101 13.04 -4.24 15.63
CA PRO A 101 13.79 -3.34 16.49
C PRO A 101 12.92 -2.27 17.16
N ASP A 102 13.36 -1.78 18.32
CA ASP A 102 12.77 -0.60 18.96
C ASP A 102 12.65 0.58 17.99
N GLY A 103 11.51 1.26 18.03
CA GLY A 103 11.20 2.40 17.15
C GLY A 103 10.70 2.04 15.76
N THR A 104 10.54 0.74 15.45
CA THR A 104 10.00 0.23 14.17
C THR A 104 8.77 -0.65 14.34
N LEU A 105 8.12 -0.58 15.50
CA LEU A 105 7.04 -1.50 15.86
C LEU A 105 5.81 -1.36 14.97
N CYS A 106 5.46 -0.14 14.56
CA CYS A 106 4.26 0.14 13.78
C CYS A 106 4.45 -0.09 12.28
N SER A 107 5.69 -0.14 11.79
CA SER A 107 6.04 -0.60 10.44
C SER A 107 6.39 -2.09 10.36
N ALA A 108 6.25 -2.82 11.48
CA ALA A 108 6.68 -4.21 11.59
C ALA A 108 8.16 -4.43 11.22
N GLY A 109 9.07 -3.60 11.73
CA GLY A 109 10.50 -3.71 11.42
C GLY A 109 10.79 -3.35 9.96
N ASN A 110 10.22 -2.25 9.49
CA ASN A 110 10.36 -1.76 8.10
C ASN A 110 9.97 -2.82 7.06
N THR A 111 8.86 -3.54 7.32
CA THR A 111 8.41 -4.61 6.43
C THR A 111 8.09 -4.08 5.03
N ASP A 112 8.07 -4.98 4.05
CA ASP A 112 7.64 -4.67 2.68
C ASP A 112 8.42 -3.51 2.05
N GLY A 113 9.75 -3.55 2.21
CA GLY A 113 10.66 -2.54 1.68
C GLY A 113 10.48 -1.15 2.27
N GLY A 114 9.95 -1.05 3.49
CA GLY A 114 9.71 0.21 4.19
C GLY A 114 8.39 0.90 3.82
N ARG A 115 7.44 0.18 3.20
CA ARG A 115 6.14 0.73 2.82
C ARG A 115 5.44 1.46 3.98
N TYR A 116 5.60 0.94 5.19
CA TYR A 116 4.89 1.38 6.38
C TYR A 116 5.74 2.24 7.33
N ASP A 117 6.95 2.66 6.94
CA ASP A 117 7.92 3.32 7.84
C ASP A 117 7.40 4.60 8.48
N PHE A 118 6.56 5.35 7.76
CA PHE A 118 5.98 6.57 8.31
C PHE A 118 5.07 6.30 9.52
N LEU A 119 4.49 5.09 9.62
CA LEU A 119 3.67 4.69 10.76
C LEU A 119 4.46 4.65 12.07
N ASP A 120 5.78 4.65 12.05
CA ASP A 120 6.63 4.73 13.25
C ASP A 120 6.86 6.15 13.77
N THR A 121 6.41 7.17 13.02
CA THR A 121 6.67 8.58 13.35
C THR A 121 5.84 8.99 14.57
N PRO A 122 6.46 9.51 15.65
CA PRO A 122 5.73 10.12 16.77
C PRO A 122 4.98 11.37 16.30
N GLY A 123 3.84 11.64 16.89
CA GLY A 123 3.07 12.84 16.56
C GLY A 123 1.60 12.72 16.93
N PRO A 124 0.81 13.76 16.63
CA PRO A 124 -0.61 13.83 16.97
C PRO A 124 -1.48 12.98 16.04
N TRP A 125 -1.25 11.66 16.02
CA TRP A 125 -2.15 10.72 15.35
C TRP A 125 -3.54 10.81 15.97
N ILE A 126 -4.60 10.76 15.15
CA ILE A 126 -5.97 10.74 15.69
C ILE A 126 -6.15 9.49 16.54
N ALA A 127 -6.51 9.69 17.81
CA ALA A 127 -6.68 8.63 18.79
C ALA A 127 -8.17 8.39 19.07
N LYS A 128 -8.58 7.12 19.14
CA LYS A 128 -9.95 6.76 19.50
C LYS A 128 -10.16 6.83 21.02
N PRO A 129 -11.22 7.51 21.52
CA PRO A 129 -11.59 7.41 22.93
C PRO A 129 -12.02 5.99 23.30
N VAL A 130 -11.45 5.46 24.39
CA VAL A 130 -11.76 4.13 24.93
C VAL A 130 -11.85 4.20 26.46
N ASN A 131 -12.57 3.27 27.07
CA ASN A 131 -12.49 3.05 28.53
C ASN A 131 -11.27 2.17 28.86
N ASN A 132 -10.87 2.11 30.14
CA ASN A 132 -9.81 1.18 30.58
C ASN A 132 -10.13 -0.29 30.28
N SER A 133 -11.42 -0.63 30.22
CA SER A 133 -11.89 -1.89 29.65
C SER A 133 -12.63 -1.61 28.36
N PHE A 134 -12.16 -2.17 27.25
CA PHE A 134 -12.72 -1.96 25.93
C PHE A 134 -12.62 -3.23 25.08
N THR A 135 -13.30 -3.23 23.95
CA THR A 135 -13.24 -4.33 22.99
C THR A 135 -12.38 -3.91 21.81
N LEU A 136 -11.39 -4.75 21.47
CA LEU A 136 -10.62 -4.63 20.26
C LEU A 136 -11.19 -5.57 19.19
N ARG A 137 -11.52 -5.07 18.00
CA ARG A 137 -12.00 -5.84 16.86
C ARG A 137 -10.93 -5.98 15.80
N LEU A 138 -10.47 -7.20 15.60
CA LEU A 138 -9.59 -7.56 14.49
C LEU A 138 -10.44 -8.14 13.36
N PHE A 139 -10.23 -7.64 12.15
CA PHE A 139 -10.88 -8.11 10.93
C PHE A 139 -9.88 -8.83 10.04
N ASP A 140 -10.31 -9.91 9.40
CA ASP A 140 -9.54 -10.75 8.50
C ASP A 140 -10.40 -11.15 7.29
N GLN A 141 -10.04 -10.61 6.12
CA GLN A 141 -10.70 -10.87 4.85
C GLN A 141 -10.52 -12.32 4.35
N ALA A 142 -9.44 -13.00 4.73
CA ALA A 142 -9.10 -14.33 4.19
C ALA A 142 -9.41 -15.48 5.15
N SER A 143 -9.91 -15.20 6.35
CA SER A 143 -10.31 -16.24 7.31
C SER A 143 -9.15 -17.19 7.64
N HIS A 144 -7.98 -16.63 7.89
CA HIS A 144 -6.76 -17.34 8.28
C HIS A 144 -6.83 -17.91 9.71
N GLY A 145 -7.63 -17.29 10.59
CA GLY A 145 -7.64 -17.62 12.01
C GLY A 145 -6.36 -17.15 12.71
N ALA A 146 -6.17 -17.54 13.97
CA ALA A 146 -5.00 -17.17 14.73
C ALA A 146 -4.42 -18.32 15.55
N ASP A 147 -3.10 -18.46 15.56
CA ASP A 147 -2.41 -19.31 16.54
C ASP A 147 -2.39 -18.63 17.90
N TYR A 148 -2.22 -17.31 17.88
CA TYR A 148 -2.42 -16.44 19.02
C TYR A 148 -2.62 -15.00 18.57
N ILE A 149 -3.24 -14.21 19.44
CA ILE A 149 -3.28 -12.76 19.33
C ILE A 149 -2.81 -12.17 20.67
N TRP A 150 -1.79 -11.33 20.63
CA TRP A 150 -1.31 -10.62 21.81
C TRP A 150 -1.66 -9.14 21.68
N VAL A 151 -2.28 -8.59 22.71
CA VAL A 151 -2.57 -7.16 22.77
C VAL A 151 -1.72 -6.56 23.88
N TYR A 152 -0.96 -5.53 23.51
CA TYR A 152 -0.16 -4.72 24.39
C TYR A 152 -0.73 -3.32 24.46
N VAL A 153 -0.54 -2.65 25.58
CA VAL A 153 -0.81 -1.23 25.75
C VAL A 153 0.41 -0.58 26.37
N THR A 154 0.74 0.62 25.91
CA THR A 154 1.85 1.39 26.49
C THR A 154 1.66 1.61 27.99
N LYS A 155 2.75 1.58 28.75
CA LYS A 155 2.78 1.89 30.18
C LYS A 155 2.44 3.36 30.40
N GLN A 156 1.88 3.68 31.56
CA GLN A 156 1.63 5.07 31.95
C GLN A 156 2.94 5.87 31.90
N GLY A 157 2.87 7.08 31.34
CA GLY A 157 4.03 7.97 31.19
C GLY A 157 4.74 7.90 29.83
N PHE A 158 4.40 6.94 28.96
CA PHE A 158 4.82 6.99 27.55
C PHE A 158 4.05 8.07 26.78
N ASP A 159 4.76 8.91 26.04
CA ASP A 159 4.19 9.97 25.21
C ASP A 159 4.32 9.67 23.70
N PRO A 160 3.26 9.18 23.03
CA PRO A 160 3.29 8.88 21.60
C PRO A 160 3.43 10.11 20.69
N LEU A 161 3.29 11.33 21.22
CA LEU A 161 3.50 12.55 20.44
C LEU A 161 4.97 12.81 20.16
N THR A 162 5.84 12.39 21.07
CA THR A 162 7.26 12.75 21.04
C THR A 162 8.19 11.54 21.06
N GLN A 163 7.70 10.38 21.51
CA GLN A 163 8.51 9.17 21.67
C GLN A 163 8.18 8.13 20.60
N ARG A 164 9.23 7.53 20.04
CA ARG A 164 9.11 6.30 19.25
C ARG A 164 8.86 5.13 20.19
N LEU A 165 7.91 4.27 19.81
CA LEU A 165 7.51 3.11 20.60
C LEU A 165 8.67 2.11 20.73
N ARG A 166 8.90 1.59 21.94
CA ARG A 166 9.86 0.51 22.23
C ARG A 166 9.16 -0.67 22.87
N TRP A 167 9.76 -1.85 22.80
CA TRP A 167 9.26 -3.03 23.51
C TRP A 167 9.22 -2.82 25.03
N SER A 168 10.15 -2.04 25.58
CA SER A 168 10.18 -1.69 27.01
C SER A 168 8.97 -0.89 27.46
N ASP A 169 8.31 -0.19 26.54
CA ASP A 169 7.19 0.71 26.83
C ASP A 169 5.87 -0.07 26.92
N LEU A 170 5.85 -1.32 26.49
CA LEU A 170 4.64 -2.13 26.35
C LEU A 170 4.41 -3.03 27.57
N GLU A 171 3.14 -3.17 27.94
CA GLU A 171 2.66 -4.21 28.85
C GLU A 171 1.61 -5.05 28.10
N ARG A 172 1.72 -6.38 28.18
CA ARG A 172 0.74 -7.27 27.55
C ARG A 172 -0.51 -7.33 28.42
N VAL A 173 -1.64 -6.94 27.86
CA VAL A 173 -2.93 -6.79 28.56
C VAL A 173 -4.00 -7.79 28.12
N ALA A 174 -3.82 -8.44 26.96
CA ALA A 174 -4.67 -9.55 26.55
C ALA A 174 -3.89 -10.60 25.77
N VAL A 175 -4.33 -11.85 25.88
CA VAL A 175 -3.83 -13.00 25.13
C VAL A 175 -5.03 -13.81 24.66
N VAL A 176 -5.13 -14.01 23.35
CA VAL A 176 -6.03 -14.97 22.73
C VAL A 176 -5.18 -16.16 22.30
N GLY A 177 -5.60 -17.37 22.64
CA GLY A 177 -4.95 -18.61 22.19
C GLY A 177 -5.35 -18.99 20.75
N ASN A 178 -5.03 -20.22 20.36
CA ASN A 178 -5.37 -20.72 19.03
C ASN A 178 -6.89 -20.65 18.83
N THR A 179 -7.30 -19.92 17.79
CA THR A 179 -8.70 -19.65 17.46
C THR A 179 -8.87 -19.77 15.95
N PRO A 180 -9.34 -20.92 15.44
CA PRO A 180 -9.64 -21.14 14.02
C PRO A 180 -10.67 -20.13 13.51
N ALA A 181 -10.56 -19.73 12.25
CA ALA A 181 -11.46 -18.74 11.64
C ALA A 181 -12.95 -19.14 11.70
N SER A 182 -13.27 -20.43 11.78
CA SER A 182 -14.65 -20.92 11.94
C SER A 182 -15.33 -20.48 13.24
N GLN A 183 -14.55 -20.02 14.23
CA GLN A 183 -15.06 -19.51 15.51
C GLN A 183 -15.22 -17.98 15.50
N TRP A 184 -14.80 -17.31 14.43
CA TRP A 184 -14.86 -15.86 14.31
C TRP A 184 -16.25 -15.45 13.79
N ARG A 185 -16.65 -14.20 14.05
CA ARG A 185 -17.90 -13.64 13.53
C ARG A 185 -17.78 -13.48 12.01
N ARG A 186 -18.81 -13.88 11.26
CA ARG A 186 -18.87 -13.62 9.81
C ARG A 186 -19.17 -12.15 9.54
N GLU A 187 -18.44 -11.58 8.60
CA GLU A 187 -18.60 -10.23 8.06
C GLU A 187 -18.85 -10.30 6.54
N VAL A 188 -19.27 -9.19 5.92
CA VAL A 188 -19.58 -9.15 4.48
C VAL A 188 -18.39 -9.57 3.61
N ASP A 189 -17.18 -9.18 4.00
CA ASP A 189 -15.95 -9.41 3.24
C ASP A 189 -14.90 -10.19 4.03
N GLY A 190 -15.30 -11.00 5.02
CA GLY A 190 -14.36 -11.76 5.82
C GLY A 190 -14.93 -12.25 7.15
N VAL A 191 -14.06 -12.27 8.16
CA VAL A 191 -14.42 -12.61 9.54
C VAL A 191 -13.81 -11.59 10.50
N SER A 192 -14.40 -11.47 11.69
CA SER A 192 -13.88 -10.62 12.76
C SER A 192 -13.86 -11.34 14.11
N ILE A 193 -12.93 -10.95 14.97
CA ILE A 193 -12.86 -11.39 16.36
C ILE A 193 -12.84 -10.18 17.29
N ASP A 194 -13.74 -10.20 18.28
CA ASP A 194 -13.80 -9.22 19.36
C ASP A 194 -12.94 -9.74 20.53
N ILE A 195 -11.99 -8.93 20.98
CA ILE A 195 -10.99 -9.25 22.00
C ILE A 195 -11.22 -8.31 23.19
N PRO A 196 -11.64 -8.83 24.35
CA PRO A 196 -11.72 -8.03 25.57
C PRO A 196 -10.34 -7.58 26.01
N VAL A 197 -10.16 -6.27 26.20
CA VAL A 197 -8.91 -5.67 26.66
C VAL A 197 -9.15 -4.95 27.98
N ASN A 198 -8.24 -5.15 28.95
CA ASN A 198 -8.24 -4.43 30.21
C ASN A 198 -6.87 -3.80 30.47
N ALA A 199 -6.79 -2.48 30.46
CA ALA A 199 -5.57 -1.69 30.68
C ALA A 199 -5.74 -0.82 31.95
N PRO A 200 -5.67 -1.41 33.15
CA PRO A 200 -5.85 -0.66 34.39
C PRO A 200 -4.73 0.37 34.59
N GLY A 201 -5.09 1.49 35.23
CA GLY A 201 -4.16 2.57 35.57
C GLY A 201 -3.73 3.46 34.40
N ARG A 202 -4.24 3.22 33.18
CA ARG A 202 -3.97 4.08 32.02
C ARG A 202 -4.88 5.30 32.01
N THR A 203 -4.31 6.47 31.78
CA THR A 203 -5.06 7.72 31.57
C THR A 203 -4.45 8.51 30.43
N GLY A 204 -5.28 9.23 29.68
CA GLY A 204 -4.83 10.04 28.56
C GLY A 204 -4.37 9.21 27.36
N ARG A 205 -3.46 9.78 26.57
CA ARG A 205 -3.07 9.24 25.26
C ARG A 205 -2.14 8.04 25.40
N HIS A 206 -2.45 6.96 24.70
CA HIS A 206 -1.71 5.70 24.70
C HIS A 206 -1.68 5.08 23.30
N MET A 207 -0.84 4.06 23.13
CA MET A 207 -0.88 3.19 21.96
C MET A 207 -1.25 1.77 22.36
N VAL A 208 -2.14 1.16 21.58
CA VAL A 208 -2.40 -0.28 21.59
C VAL A 208 -1.55 -0.90 20.49
N TYR A 209 -0.82 -1.96 20.82
CA TYR A 209 0.00 -2.71 19.87
C TYR A 209 -0.47 -4.16 19.85
N THR A 210 -0.97 -4.61 18.70
CA THR A 210 -1.52 -5.96 18.53
C THR A 210 -0.60 -6.77 17.63
N ILE A 211 -0.25 -7.97 18.10
CA ILE A 211 0.43 -9.00 17.31
C ILE A 211 -0.59 -10.09 17.00
N TRP A 212 -0.84 -10.35 15.74
CA TRP A 212 -1.68 -11.46 15.29
C TRP A 212 -0.82 -12.47 14.53
N GLN A 213 -0.63 -13.65 15.10
CA GLN A 213 -0.02 -14.78 14.41
C GLN A 213 -1.12 -15.56 13.67
N ALA A 214 -1.13 -15.47 12.34
CA ALA A 214 -2.10 -16.19 11.52
C ALA A 214 -1.79 -17.69 11.47
N SER A 215 -2.81 -18.54 11.33
CA SER A 215 -2.63 -20.01 11.40
C SER A 215 -2.31 -20.70 10.07
N HIS A 216 -2.43 -19.99 8.93
CA HIS A 216 -2.24 -20.60 7.61
C HIS A 216 -0.77 -20.82 7.22
N MET A 217 0.14 -20.05 7.82
CA MET A 217 1.60 -20.17 7.69
C MET A 217 2.28 -19.32 8.78
N ASP A 218 3.62 -19.34 8.87
CA ASP A 218 4.37 -18.43 9.74
C ASP A 218 4.31 -17.00 9.20
N GLN A 219 3.17 -16.34 9.43
CA GLN A 219 2.89 -14.96 9.07
C GLN A 219 2.29 -14.25 10.29
N SER A 220 2.92 -13.14 10.66
CA SER A 220 2.59 -12.35 11.85
C SER A 220 2.32 -10.90 11.46
N TYR A 221 1.24 -10.33 11.99
CA TYR A 221 0.79 -8.98 11.74
C TYR A 221 1.08 -8.09 12.95
N TYR A 222 1.41 -6.83 12.71
CA TYR A 222 1.85 -5.89 13.74
C TYR A 222 1.10 -4.57 13.59
N LEU A 223 0.23 -4.28 14.56
CA LEU A 223 -0.89 -3.38 14.36
C LEU A 223 -0.92 -2.33 15.49
N CYS A 224 -0.55 -1.09 15.17
CA CYS A 224 -0.60 0.03 16.11
C CYS A 224 -1.90 0.82 15.98
N SER A 225 -2.61 1.02 17.10
CA SER A 225 -3.80 1.88 17.20
C SER A 225 -3.58 2.93 18.28
N ASP A 226 -3.80 4.21 17.96
CA ASP A 226 -3.73 5.30 18.93
C ASP A 226 -5.07 5.43 19.68
N VAL A 227 -5.02 5.52 21.00
CA VAL A 227 -6.21 5.59 21.87
C VAL A 227 -6.07 6.66 22.94
N ILE A 228 -7.20 7.12 23.48
CA ILE A 228 -7.24 8.02 24.63
C ILE A 228 -8.14 7.44 25.73
N PHE A 229 -7.53 7.13 26.88
CA PHE A 229 -8.21 6.65 28.08
C PHE A 229 -8.77 7.81 28.91
N PRO A 230 -9.77 7.57 29.78
CA PRO A 230 -10.32 8.61 30.64
C PRO A 230 -9.28 9.18 31.61
N GLY A 231 -9.53 10.37 32.14
CA GLY A 231 -8.71 10.96 33.21
C GLY A 231 -7.36 11.54 32.77
N GLY A 232 -7.14 11.72 31.48
CA GLY A 232 -6.02 12.52 30.95
C GLY A 232 -6.55 13.66 30.07
N SER A 233 -5.87 14.79 30.11
CA SER A 233 -6.08 15.88 29.16
C SER A 233 -5.59 15.44 27.79
N GLU A 234 -6.41 15.59 26.75
CA GLU A 234 -5.88 15.69 25.40
C GLU A 234 -4.85 16.83 25.41
N PRO A 235 -3.65 16.66 24.83
CA PRO A 235 -2.80 17.80 24.58
C PRO A 235 -3.60 18.72 23.68
N THR A 236 -4.08 19.83 24.24
CA THR A 236 -4.66 20.92 23.47
C THR A 236 -3.56 21.30 22.49
N VAL A 237 -3.68 20.87 21.22
CA VAL A 237 -2.89 21.50 20.17
C VAL A 237 -3.30 22.97 20.28
N PRO A 238 -2.40 23.88 20.65
CA PRO A 238 -2.74 25.30 20.64
C PRO A 238 -3.29 25.56 19.23
N PRO A 239 -4.40 26.30 19.05
CA PRO A 239 -4.83 26.66 17.72
C PRO A 239 -3.63 27.33 17.06
N THR A 240 -3.01 26.65 16.09
CA THR A 240 -2.00 27.28 15.26
C THR A 240 -2.77 28.36 14.52
N THR A 241 -2.65 29.59 15.00
CA THR A 241 -3.03 30.76 14.23
C THR A 241 -2.40 30.58 12.85
N PRO A 242 -3.19 30.63 11.76
CA PRO A 242 -2.63 30.67 10.42
C PRO A 242 -1.51 31.72 10.40
N PRO A 243 -0.33 31.45 9.83
CA PRO A 243 0.71 32.46 9.76
C PRO A 243 0.16 33.68 9.03
N THR A 244 0.05 34.79 9.76
CA THR A 244 -0.28 36.10 9.20
C THR A 244 0.86 36.51 8.30
N VAL A 245 0.75 36.21 7.01
CA VAL A 245 1.65 36.76 5.99
C VAL A 245 1.35 38.27 5.90
N PRO A 246 2.34 39.17 6.01
CA PRO A 246 2.14 40.60 5.82
C PRO A 246 1.57 40.89 4.43
N PRO A 247 0.65 41.87 4.28
CA PRO A 247 0.03 42.16 2.99
C PRO A 247 1.07 42.78 2.05
N THR A 248 1.57 42.00 1.09
CA THR A 248 2.21 42.56 -0.10
C THR A 248 1.12 43.02 -1.06
N THR A 249 1.18 44.31 -1.41
CA THR A 249 0.30 45.05 -2.31
C THR A 249 -0.07 44.30 -3.59
N PRO A 250 -1.33 44.38 -4.07
CA PRO A 250 -1.78 43.72 -5.29
C PRO A 250 -1.27 44.43 -6.56
N PRO A 251 -0.85 43.70 -7.60
CA PRO A 251 -0.89 44.22 -8.96
C PRO A 251 -2.32 44.14 -9.49
N THR A 252 -2.85 45.29 -9.83
CA THR A 252 -4.04 45.50 -10.66
C THR A 252 -3.85 44.88 -12.05
N THR A 253 -4.66 43.89 -12.41
CA THR A 253 -5.34 43.78 -13.72
C THR A 253 -6.31 42.58 -13.69
N PRO A 254 -7.57 42.73 -14.13
CA PRO A 254 -8.50 41.60 -14.22
C PRO A 254 -8.31 40.84 -15.54
N PRO A 255 -8.53 39.51 -15.52
CA PRO A 255 -9.24 38.89 -16.63
C PRO A 255 -10.52 38.21 -16.11
N THR A 256 -11.64 38.71 -16.61
CA THR A 256 -12.95 38.06 -16.61
C THR A 256 -12.90 36.88 -17.57
N VAL A 257 -13.04 35.63 -17.09
CA VAL A 257 -13.52 34.52 -17.93
C VAL A 257 -14.47 33.61 -17.12
N PRO A 258 -15.66 33.25 -17.63
CA PRO A 258 -16.64 32.40 -16.94
C PRO A 258 -16.21 30.92 -16.86
N PRO A 259 -16.88 30.07 -16.03
CA PRO A 259 -16.59 28.66 -15.95
C PRO A 259 -17.00 27.98 -17.26
N THR A 260 -16.03 27.44 -17.98
CA THR A 260 -16.26 26.57 -19.13
C THR A 260 -15.72 25.20 -18.77
N THR A 261 -16.58 24.19 -18.78
CA THR A 261 -16.21 22.79 -19.00
C THR A 261 -15.74 22.60 -20.44
N PRO A 262 -14.53 22.06 -20.68
CA PRO A 262 -14.14 21.59 -22.02
C PRO A 262 -13.82 20.07 -22.06
N PRO A 263 -13.81 19.47 -23.26
CA PRO A 263 -14.42 18.18 -23.53
C PRO A 263 -13.42 17.02 -23.62
N THR A 264 -13.93 15.80 -23.40
CA THR A 264 -13.34 14.57 -23.95
C THR A 264 -13.26 14.70 -25.48
N THR A 265 -12.05 14.79 -26.02
CA THR A 265 -11.80 14.63 -27.46
C THR A 265 -10.81 13.48 -27.66
N PRO A 266 -11.14 12.45 -28.45
CA PRO A 266 -10.22 11.38 -28.78
C PRO A 266 -9.15 11.91 -29.76
N SER A 267 -7.88 11.63 -29.49
CA SER A 267 -6.79 11.97 -30.41
C SER A 267 -6.87 11.11 -31.69
N PRO A 268 -6.76 11.69 -32.89
CA PRO A 268 -6.80 10.97 -34.16
C PRO A 268 -5.41 10.46 -34.54
N GLY A 269 -5.30 9.13 -34.71
CA GLY A 269 -4.08 8.47 -35.21
C GLY A 269 -3.98 7.01 -34.75
N GLN A 270 -4.96 6.18 -35.10
CA GLN A 270 -4.87 4.74 -34.89
C GLN A 270 -3.97 4.09 -35.95
N PRO A 271 -2.96 3.28 -35.57
CA PRO A 271 -2.69 2.05 -36.26
C PRO A 271 -3.78 1.05 -35.87
N VAL A 272 -4.48 0.56 -36.87
CA VAL A 272 -5.43 -0.53 -36.73
C VAL A 272 -4.66 -1.79 -36.32
N GLY A 273 -4.88 -2.25 -35.10
CA GLY A 273 -4.40 -3.55 -34.59
C GLY A 273 -3.13 -3.48 -33.76
N GLY A 274 -3.26 -3.64 -32.44
CA GLY A 274 -2.13 -3.93 -31.55
C GLY A 274 -2.28 -3.26 -30.19
N CYS A 275 -1.67 -2.07 -30.03
CA CYS A 275 -1.56 -1.40 -28.74
C CYS A 275 -1.99 0.07 -28.79
N VAL A 276 -2.75 0.50 -27.79
CA VAL A 276 -3.16 1.90 -27.59
C VAL A 276 -2.67 2.35 -26.21
N ALA A 277 -2.15 3.57 -26.11
CA ALA A 277 -1.81 4.18 -24.82
C ALA A 277 -2.56 5.50 -24.64
N SER A 278 -3.08 5.73 -23.43
CA SER A 278 -3.64 7.01 -23.01
C SER A 278 -2.91 7.49 -21.76
N TYR A 279 -2.74 8.80 -21.64
CA TYR A 279 -2.02 9.43 -20.53
C TYR A 279 -2.95 10.37 -19.77
N ARG A 280 -2.80 10.41 -18.45
CA ARG A 280 -3.36 11.48 -17.64
C ARG A 280 -2.41 11.87 -16.51
N ILE A 281 -2.47 13.14 -16.12
CA ILE A 281 -1.86 13.63 -14.89
C ILE A 281 -2.81 13.25 -13.75
N THR A 282 -2.31 12.51 -12.77
CA THR A 282 -3.12 12.11 -11.60
C THR A 282 -2.88 13.02 -10.40
N ALA A 283 -1.73 13.70 -10.35
CA ALA A 283 -1.43 14.73 -9.37
C ALA A 283 -0.34 15.67 -9.92
N SER A 284 -0.30 16.92 -9.45
CA SER A 284 0.79 17.86 -9.72
C SER A 284 1.10 18.72 -8.49
N TRP A 285 2.34 19.17 -8.37
CA TRP A 285 2.81 20.03 -7.28
C TRP A 285 3.90 20.99 -7.78
N SER A 286 4.32 21.91 -6.93
CA SER A 286 5.40 22.84 -7.28
C SER A 286 6.69 22.06 -7.57
N GLY A 287 7.14 22.11 -8.82
CA GLY A 287 8.35 21.43 -9.27
C GLY A 287 8.20 19.96 -9.65
N GLY A 288 7.00 19.37 -9.67
CA GLY A 288 6.81 18.00 -10.15
C GLY A 288 5.35 17.57 -10.35
N PHE A 289 5.16 16.36 -10.86
CA PHE A 289 3.84 15.78 -11.11
C PHE A 289 3.89 14.25 -11.18
N GLN A 290 2.71 13.64 -11.03
CA GLN A 290 2.48 12.22 -11.23
C GLN A 290 1.69 12.00 -12.52
N GLY A 291 2.25 11.17 -13.39
CA GLY A 291 1.60 10.69 -14.60
C GLY A 291 1.16 9.24 -14.47
N GLU A 292 0.02 8.90 -15.07
CA GLU A 292 -0.40 7.53 -15.30
C GLU A 292 -0.63 7.32 -16.79
N VAL A 293 -0.19 6.16 -17.29
CA VAL A 293 -0.46 5.70 -18.65
C VAL A 293 -1.25 4.40 -18.60
N THR A 294 -2.39 4.39 -19.27
CA THR A 294 -3.15 3.16 -19.53
C THR A 294 -2.73 2.59 -20.87
N VAL A 295 -2.33 1.33 -20.88
CA VAL A 295 -1.99 0.57 -22.08
C VAL A 295 -3.12 -0.43 -22.35
N THR A 296 -3.70 -0.40 -23.54
CA THR A 296 -4.82 -1.25 -23.94
C THR A 296 -4.46 -2.05 -25.18
N ALA A 297 -4.64 -3.36 -25.13
CA ALA A 297 -4.61 -4.22 -26.30
C ALA A 297 -5.84 -3.94 -27.16
N GLY A 298 -5.64 -3.75 -28.47
CA GLY A 298 -6.74 -3.57 -29.42
C GLY A 298 -7.51 -4.88 -29.65
N ASN A 299 -7.86 -5.15 -30.90
CA ASN A 299 -8.51 -6.42 -31.29
C ASN A 299 -7.54 -7.62 -31.35
N VAL A 300 -6.26 -7.43 -31.00
CA VAL A 300 -5.22 -8.47 -30.97
C VAL A 300 -4.55 -8.46 -29.60
N ALA A 301 -4.29 -9.65 -29.04
CA ALA A 301 -3.57 -9.78 -27.77
C ALA A 301 -2.12 -9.28 -27.89
N LEU A 302 -1.60 -8.72 -26.79
CA LEU A 302 -0.21 -8.29 -26.66
C LEU A 302 0.56 -9.32 -25.83
N ASN A 303 1.78 -9.65 -26.25
CA ASN A 303 2.74 -10.44 -25.45
C ASN A 303 3.79 -9.56 -24.76
N GLY A 304 3.75 -8.27 -25.04
CA GLY A 304 4.56 -7.22 -24.47
C GLY A 304 4.14 -5.89 -25.08
N TRP A 305 4.49 -4.80 -24.41
CA TRP A 305 4.18 -3.46 -24.89
C TRP A 305 5.32 -2.50 -24.58
N ALA A 306 5.45 -1.49 -25.45
CA ALA A 306 6.31 -0.35 -25.23
C ALA A 306 5.55 0.93 -25.55
N VAL A 307 5.60 1.90 -24.63
CA VAL A 307 5.07 3.24 -24.79
C VAL A 307 6.22 4.22 -24.92
N ASN A 308 6.22 5.00 -25.99
CA ASN A 308 7.12 6.14 -26.13
C ASN A 308 6.38 7.41 -25.69
N MET A 309 7.02 8.20 -24.84
CA MET A 309 6.54 9.50 -24.35
C MET A 309 7.58 10.58 -24.63
N THR A 310 7.15 11.70 -25.19
CA THR A 310 8.03 12.88 -25.40
C THR A 310 7.44 14.08 -24.66
N PHE A 311 8.17 14.60 -23.69
CA PHE A 311 7.74 15.74 -22.87
C PHE A 311 8.13 17.08 -23.53
N PRO A 312 7.25 18.10 -23.50
CA PRO A 312 7.47 19.35 -24.22
C PRO A 312 8.49 20.30 -23.57
N ASP A 313 8.62 20.29 -22.23
CA ASP A 313 9.31 21.36 -21.48
C ASP A 313 10.40 20.84 -20.53
N GLY A 314 11.18 19.85 -20.96
CA GLY A 314 12.34 19.36 -20.20
C GLY A 314 12.00 18.62 -18.90
N GLN A 315 10.75 18.18 -18.74
CA GLN A 315 10.32 17.32 -17.63
C GLN A 315 11.17 16.04 -17.60
N ARG A 316 11.47 15.54 -16.39
CA ARG A 316 12.27 14.32 -16.20
C ARG A 316 11.56 13.36 -15.29
N ILE A 317 11.38 12.11 -15.73
CA ILE A 317 10.89 11.05 -14.86
C ILE A 317 11.95 10.76 -13.80
N THR A 318 11.55 10.82 -12.53
CA THR A 318 12.41 10.56 -11.37
C THR A 318 12.15 9.18 -10.76
N GLN A 319 10.94 8.66 -10.91
CA GLN A 319 10.54 7.34 -10.43
C GLN A 319 9.43 6.79 -11.31
N ALA A 320 9.38 5.48 -11.52
CA ALA A 320 8.28 4.80 -12.21
C ALA A 320 7.96 3.47 -11.53
N TRP A 321 6.75 2.97 -11.77
CA TRP A 321 6.28 1.67 -11.30
C TRP A 321 5.45 1.00 -12.40
N ASN A 322 5.35 -0.33 -12.35
CA ASN A 322 4.69 -1.15 -13.37
C ASN A 322 5.25 -0.99 -14.80
N ALA A 323 6.42 -0.37 -14.96
CA ALA A 323 7.13 -0.25 -16.21
C ALA A 323 8.64 -0.10 -15.98
N GLU A 324 9.43 -0.60 -16.93
CA GLU A 324 10.87 -0.32 -17.03
C GLU A 324 11.08 0.91 -17.92
N ILE A 325 11.78 1.92 -17.40
CA ILE A 325 11.99 3.20 -18.09
C ILE A 325 13.42 3.29 -18.64
N SER A 326 13.53 3.61 -19.92
CA SER A 326 14.80 4.03 -20.55
C SER A 326 14.63 5.42 -21.16
N VAL A 327 15.62 6.28 -20.97
CA VAL A 327 15.59 7.68 -21.43
C VAL A 327 16.71 7.92 -22.43
N GLU A 328 16.36 8.46 -23.60
CA GLU A 328 17.30 8.89 -24.63
C GLU A 328 16.94 10.30 -25.10
N GLY A 329 17.77 11.30 -24.77
CA GLY A 329 17.44 12.71 -24.98
C GLY A 329 16.17 13.13 -24.24
N SER A 330 15.19 13.68 -24.97
CA SER A 330 13.86 14.06 -24.45
C SER A 330 12.80 12.94 -24.58
N THR A 331 13.17 11.79 -25.13
CA THR A 331 12.25 10.67 -25.35
C THR A 331 12.40 9.65 -24.23
N VAL A 332 11.27 9.32 -23.61
CA VAL A 332 11.14 8.27 -22.60
C VAL A 332 10.49 7.06 -23.26
N THR A 333 11.12 5.89 -23.15
CA THR A 333 10.49 4.62 -23.50
C THR A 333 10.16 3.85 -22.23
N ALA A 334 8.89 3.53 -22.04
CA ALA A 334 8.40 2.66 -20.99
C ALA A 334 8.07 1.28 -21.57
N ARG A 335 8.68 0.22 -21.03
CA ARG A 335 8.37 -1.17 -21.38
C ARG A 335 7.62 -1.85 -20.25
N ASN A 336 6.83 -2.87 -20.59
CA ASN A 336 6.11 -3.66 -19.60
C ASN A 336 7.06 -4.25 -18.55
N ALA A 337 6.61 -4.28 -17.30
CA ALA A 337 7.21 -5.13 -16.29
C ALA A 337 6.94 -6.61 -16.63
N SER A 338 7.67 -7.52 -15.99
CA SER A 338 7.57 -8.96 -16.26
C SER A 338 6.15 -9.53 -16.11
N TYR A 339 5.31 -8.92 -15.28
CA TYR A 339 3.98 -9.41 -14.93
C TYR A 339 2.82 -8.75 -15.68
N ASN A 340 3.04 -7.67 -16.43
CA ASN A 340 1.96 -6.92 -17.06
C ASN A 340 2.10 -6.74 -18.58
N GLY A 341 2.98 -7.51 -19.22
CA GLY A 341 3.17 -7.48 -20.68
C GLY A 341 2.11 -8.23 -21.48
N GLN A 342 1.52 -9.28 -20.91
CA GLN A 342 0.52 -10.10 -21.57
C GLN A 342 -0.88 -9.51 -21.36
N LEU A 343 -1.51 -9.07 -22.46
CA LEU A 343 -2.87 -8.54 -22.46
C LEU A 343 -3.70 -9.27 -23.51
N SER A 344 -4.83 -9.84 -23.10
CA SER A 344 -5.82 -10.34 -24.06
C SER A 344 -6.39 -9.19 -24.88
N ALA A 345 -6.95 -9.47 -26.07
CA ALA A 345 -7.61 -8.45 -26.88
C ALA A 345 -8.67 -7.67 -26.05
N GLY A 346 -8.62 -6.34 -26.11
CA GLY A 346 -9.48 -5.43 -25.34
C GLY A 346 -9.09 -5.23 -23.87
N ALA A 347 -8.10 -5.97 -23.34
CA ALA A 347 -7.64 -5.81 -21.96
C ALA A 347 -6.67 -4.64 -21.81
N SER A 348 -6.57 -4.11 -20.59
CA SER A 348 -5.71 -2.97 -20.26
C SER A 348 -4.84 -3.25 -19.04
N THR A 349 -3.69 -2.57 -18.98
CA THR A 349 -2.87 -2.38 -17.78
C THR A 349 -2.56 -0.91 -17.59
N THR A 350 -2.06 -0.52 -16.43
CA THR A 350 -1.54 0.81 -16.18
C THR A 350 -0.11 0.78 -15.67
N PHE A 351 0.64 1.82 -16.00
CA PHE A 351 1.87 2.16 -15.31
C PHE A 351 1.86 3.63 -14.92
N GLY A 352 2.65 3.99 -13.92
CA GLY A 352 2.73 5.37 -13.45
C GLY A 352 4.15 5.79 -13.19
N PHE A 353 4.33 7.10 -13.05
CA PHE A 353 5.62 7.71 -12.80
C PHE A 353 5.49 9.04 -12.08
N LEU A 354 6.55 9.41 -11.35
CA LEU A 354 6.78 10.78 -10.88
C LEU A 354 7.75 11.46 -11.83
N ALA A 355 7.51 12.73 -12.11
CA ALA A 355 8.40 13.55 -12.92
C ALA A 355 8.63 14.93 -12.27
N SER A 356 9.83 15.48 -12.44
CA SER A 356 10.16 16.84 -12.06
C SER A 356 9.81 17.82 -13.19
N GLY A 357 9.48 19.07 -12.82
CA GLY A 357 9.09 20.14 -13.74
C GLY A 357 7.59 20.42 -13.71
N SER A 358 7.15 21.42 -14.46
CA SER A 358 5.73 21.75 -14.61
C SER A 358 4.98 20.59 -15.28
N ALA A 359 3.81 20.26 -14.74
CA ALA A 359 2.98 19.19 -15.28
C ALA A 359 2.66 19.44 -16.76
N GLY A 360 3.05 18.49 -17.61
CA GLY A 360 2.85 18.55 -19.05
C GLY A 360 2.19 17.29 -19.59
N THR A 361 1.56 17.43 -20.74
CA THR A 361 0.99 16.30 -21.48
C THR A 361 2.00 15.87 -22.55
N PRO A 362 2.66 14.72 -22.41
CA PRO A 362 3.58 14.24 -23.44
C PRO A 362 2.81 13.75 -24.66
N ALA A 363 3.45 13.78 -25.83
CA ALA A 363 3.00 12.97 -26.96
C ALA A 363 3.23 11.50 -26.62
N VAL A 364 2.18 10.67 -26.72
CA VAL A 364 2.23 9.23 -26.40
C VAL A 364 1.99 8.37 -27.64
N SER A 365 2.77 7.30 -27.78
CA SER A 365 2.53 6.26 -28.79
C SER A 365 2.81 4.89 -28.19
N CYS A 366 2.05 3.87 -28.58
CA CYS A 366 2.27 2.49 -28.13
C CYS A 366 2.59 1.56 -29.29
N ARG A 367 3.41 0.53 -29.03
CA ARG A 367 3.62 -0.62 -29.91
C ARG A 367 3.62 -1.94 -29.14
N ALA A 368 3.18 -2.99 -29.81
CA ALA A 368 3.41 -4.37 -29.35
C ALA A 368 4.92 -4.71 -29.41
N LEU A 369 5.37 -5.64 -28.56
CA LEU A 369 6.74 -6.16 -28.53
C LEU A 369 6.82 -7.61 -28.97
#